data_AF-B7Q0L5-F1
#
_entry.id   AF-B7Q0L5-F1
#
_cell.length_a   1.000
_cell.length_b   1.000
_cell.length_c   1.000
_cell.angle_alpha   90.00
_cell.angle_beta   90.00
_cell.angle_gamma   90.00
#
_symmetry.space_group_name_H-M   'P 1'
#
loop_
_entity.id
_entity.type
_entity.pdbx_description
1 polymer ?
#
loop_
_entity_poly.entity_id
_entity_poly.type
_entity_poly.pdbx_seq_one_letter_code
_entity_poly.pdbx_strand_id
1 'polypeptide(L)'
;MEKLEINNEILTLKREMKIGRVHLLRRLIAQVKKLENAKGTDEQRTKKKQKAERWMQQVKVLQKANLDSLARKAMVSEECWLKVISEPKSTLEERALARLLNLKKVQDFVTSFRKEHPEWKSWVPQLVEMWDEKKARRLSYKAKGAGPTVQLCPTSFPNSDNDGTTDAAKESVKKRDPFFCKEGDDDDDDMEDDEEEGDGPVHPSWAAKQQQKVKLANLSAFQGKKITFD
;
A
#
# COMPACT_ATOMS: atom_id res chain seq x y z
N MET A 1 -0.30 -15.52 19.26
CA MET A 1 0.29 -15.15 17.96
C MET A 1 0.98 -13.81 18.12
N GLU A 2 2.22 -13.69 17.65
CA GLU A 2 2.97 -12.44 17.69
C GLU A 2 2.40 -11.44 16.68
N LYS A 3 2.53 -10.12 16.95
CA LYS A 3 2.04 -9.06 16.05
C LYS A 3 2.56 -9.21 14.61
N LEU A 4 3.77 -9.73 14.44
CA LEU A 4 4.42 -9.92 13.15
C LEU A 4 3.77 -11.03 12.33
N GLU A 5 3.42 -12.16 12.96
CA GLU A 5 2.77 -13.29 12.30
C GLU A 5 1.41 -12.88 11.73
N ILE A 6 0.62 -12.14 12.51
CA ILE A 6 -0.70 -11.63 12.10
C ILE A 6 -0.58 -10.70 10.90
N ASN A 7 0.44 -9.85 10.91
CA ASN A 7 0.72 -8.97 9.78
C ASN A 7 1.08 -9.78 8.53
N ASN A 8 1.86 -10.86 8.66
CA ASN A 8 2.16 -11.75 7.54
C ASN A 8 0.90 -12.42 6.99
N GLU A 9 -0.01 -12.89 7.84
CA GLU A 9 -1.30 -13.44 7.40
C GLU A 9 -2.14 -12.41 6.62
N ILE A 10 -2.18 -11.17 7.09
CA ILE A 10 -2.88 -10.07 6.39
C ILE A 10 -2.24 -9.80 5.03
N LEU A 11 -0.91 -9.85 4.92
CA LEU A 11 -0.20 -9.68 3.66
C LEU A 11 -0.47 -10.83 2.69
N THR A 12 -0.54 -12.07 3.17
CA THR A 12 -0.91 -13.25 2.39
C THR A 12 -2.34 -13.11 1.88
N LEU A 13 -3.30 -12.76 2.74
CA LEU A 13 -4.69 -12.53 2.37
C LEU A 13 -4.80 -11.42 1.30
N LYS A 14 -4.07 -10.32 1.48
CA LYS A 14 -4.03 -9.21 0.51
C LYS A 14 -3.51 -9.67 -0.86
N ARG A 15 -2.53 -10.59 -0.92
CA ARG A 15 -2.03 -11.16 -2.17
C ARG A 15 -3.11 -12.00 -2.86
N GLU A 16 -3.81 -12.86 -2.12
CA GLU A 16 -4.92 -13.65 -2.65
C GLU A 16 -6.06 -12.74 -3.15
N MET A 17 -6.37 -11.68 -2.42
CA MET A 17 -7.35 -10.67 -2.86
C MET A 17 -6.91 -9.94 -4.13
N LYS A 18 -5.61 -9.65 -4.31
CA LYS A 18 -5.08 -9.04 -5.52
C LYS A 18 -5.32 -9.92 -6.74
N ILE A 19 -5.06 -11.23 -6.61
CA ILE A 19 -5.31 -12.23 -7.65
C ILE A 19 -6.82 -12.34 -7.91
N GLY A 20 -7.61 -12.52 -6.84
CA GLY A 20 -9.06 -12.62 -6.91
C GLY A 20 -9.74 -11.41 -7.57
N ARG A 21 -9.25 -10.20 -7.28
CA ARG A 21 -9.72 -8.95 -7.90
C ARG A 21 -9.56 -8.98 -9.41
N VAL A 22 -8.43 -9.47 -9.93
CA VAL A 22 -8.21 -9.56 -11.39
C VAL A 22 -9.24 -10.48 -12.04
N HIS A 23 -9.46 -11.66 -11.48
CA HIS A 23 -10.47 -12.59 -12.01
C HIS A 23 -11.89 -12.02 -11.92
N LEU A 24 -12.23 -11.34 -10.82
CA LEU A 24 -13.52 -10.69 -10.65
C LEU A 24 -13.74 -9.56 -11.66
N LEU A 25 -12.74 -8.69 -11.86
CA LEU A 25 -12.78 -7.62 -12.85
C LEU A 25 -12.98 -8.17 -14.26
N ARG A 26 -12.19 -9.17 -14.66
CA ARG A 26 -12.33 -9.82 -15.97
C ARG A 26 -13.73 -10.38 -16.17
N ARG A 27 -14.28 -11.05 -15.15
CA ARG A 27 -15.64 -11.62 -15.19
C ARG A 27 -16.71 -10.53 -15.34
N LEU A 28 -16.65 -9.47 -14.54
CA LEU A 28 -17.61 -8.37 -14.61
C LEU A 28 -17.55 -7.65 -15.96
N ILE A 29 -16.35 -7.38 -16.47
CA ILE A 29 -16.16 -6.75 -17.79
C ILE A 29 -16.71 -7.65 -18.90
N ALA A 30 -16.49 -8.96 -18.85
CA ALA A 30 -17.06 -9.89 -19.82
C ALA A 30 -18.60 -9.90 -19.78
N GLN A 31 -19.20 -9.81 -18.59
CA GLN A 31 -20.64 -9.72 -18.43
C GLN A 31 -21.22 -8.39 -18.92
N VAL A 32 -20.49 -7.27 -18.75
CA VAL A 32 -20.82 -5.97 -19.36
C VAL A 32 -20.86 -6.09 -20.88
N LYS A 33 -19.80 -6.61 -21.51
CA LYS A 33 -19.74 -6.83 -22.96
C LYS A 33 -20.87 -7.73 -23.46
N LYS A 34 -21.22 -8.77 -22.68
CA LYS A 34 -22.36 -9.65 -23.00
C LYS A 34 -23.70 -8.90 -22.97
N LEU A 35 -23.88 -7.97 -22.04
CA LEU A 35 -25.10 -7.15 -21.96
C LEU A 35 -25.20 -6.13 -23.11
N GLU A 36 -24.08 -5.53 -23.49
CA GLU A 36 -23.98 -4.56 -24.60
C GLU A 36 -24.25 -5.22 -25.96
N ASN A 37 -23.72 -6.42 -26.18
CA ASN A 37 -23.88 -7.14 -27.45
C ASN A 37 -25.21 -7.90 -27.58
N ALA A 38 -26.02 -7.98 -26.52
CA ALA A 38 -27.24 -8.78 -26.52
C ALA A 38 -28.40 -8.06 -27.23
N LYS A 39 -28.81 -8.58 -28.39
CA LYS A 39 -29.96 -8.11 -29.19
C LYS A 39 -31.30 -8.14 -28.41
N GLY A 40 -32.28 -7.34 -28.82
CA GLY A 40 -33.63 -7.28 -28.23
C GLY A 40 -34.43 -6.04 -28.64
N THR A 41 -35.64 -5.91 -28.11
CA THR A 41 -36.53 -4.72 -28.24
C THR A 41 -35.90 -3.50 -27.57
N ASP A 42 -36.31 -2.29 -27.94
CA ASP A 42 -35.70 -1.06 -27.44
C ASP A 42 -35.77 -0.94 -25.90
N GLU A 43 -36.92 -1.27 -25.29
CA GLU A 43 -37.06 -1.35 -23.83
C GLU A 43 -36.12 -2.37 -23.16
N GLN A 44 -35.84 -3.48 -23.85
CA GLN A 44 -34.92 -4.50 -23.34
C GLN A 44 -33.47 -4.00 -23.45
N ARG A 45 -33.14 -3.25 -24.51
CA ARG A 45 -31.82 -2.64 -24.70
C ARG A 45 -31.54 -1.58 -23.65
N THR A 46 -32.50 -0.71 -23.32
CA THR A 46 -32.33 0.31 -22.28
C THR A 46 -32.08 -0.32 -20.91
N LYS A 47 -32.87 -1.33 -20.52
CA LYS A 47 -32.68 -2.08 -19.26
C LYS A 47 -31.32 -2.78 -19.20
N LYS A 48 -30.86 -3.39 -20.31
CA LYS A 48 -29.52 -4.01 -20.42
C LYS A 48 -28.41 -2.96 -20.30
N LYS A 49 -28.54 -1.81 -20.97
CA LYS A 49 -27.59 -0.69 -20.91
C LYS A 49 -27.46 -0.16 -19.48
N GLN A 50 -28.58 0.09 -18.79
CA GLN A 50 -28.57 0.50 -17.38
C GLN A 50 -27.94 -0.56 -16.46
N LYS A 51 -28.12 -1.85 -16.77
CA LYS A 51 -27.48 -2.94 -16.01
C LYS A 51 -25.97 -2.95 -16.27
N ALA A 52 -25.54 -2.82 -17.52
CA ALA A 52 -24.13 -2.71 -17.91
C ALA A 52 -23.45 -1.53 -17.22
N GLU A 53 -24.11 -0.38 -17.17
CA GLU A 53 -23.61 0.82 -16.48
C GLU A 53 -23.43 0.60 -14.97
N ARG A 54 -24.43 0.04 -14.29
CA ARG A 54 -24.33 -0.33 -12.86
C ARG A 54 -23.18 -1.30 -12.58
N TRP A 55 -22.90 -2.20 -13.52
CA TRP A 55 -21.80 -3.15 -13.41
C TRP A 55 -20.45 -2.46 -13.65
N MET A 56 -20.38 -1.54 -14.60
CA MET A 56 -19.19 -0.71 -14.82
C MET A 56 -18.87 0.18 -13.62
N GLN A 57 -19.87 0.68 -12.91
CA GLN A 57 -19.67 1.40 -11.65
C GLN A 57 -19.01 0.50 -10.60
N GLN A 58 -19.44 -0.75 -10.44
CA GLN A 58 -18.79 -1.71 -9.54
C GLN A 58 -17.34 -2.03 -9.96
N VAL A 59 -17.08 -2.14 -11.26
CA VAL A 59 -15.71 -2.31 -11.80
C VAL A 59 -14.81 -1.14 -11.39
N LYS A 60 -15.29 0.10 -11.51
CA LYS A 60 -14.54 1.30 -11.08
C LYS A 60 -14.23 1.27 -9.58
N VAL A 61 -15.19 0.85 -8.75
CA VAL A 61 -14.97 0.68 -7.30
C VAL A 61 -13.88 -0.36 -7.05
N LEU A 62 -13.96 -1.53 -7.68
CA LEU A 62 -12.98 -2.61 -7.49
C LEU A 62 -11.57 -2.21 -7.93
N GLN A 63 -11.44 -1.41 -9.00
CA GLN A 63 -10.14 -0.89 -9.46
C GLN A 63 -9.48 -0.01 -8.39
N LYS A 64 -10.25 0.88 -7.77
CA LYS A 64 -9.77 1.84 -6.75
C LYS A 64 -9.75 1.26 -5.32
N ALA A 65 -10.29 0.06 -5.12
CA ALA A 65 -10.41 -0.56 -3.80
C ALA A 65 -9.06 -0.74 -3.12
N ASN A 66 -8.97 -0.30 -1.85
CA ASN A 66 -7.80 -0.50 -1.03
C ASN A 66 -7.80 -1.91 -0.43
N LEU A 67 -7.01 -2.81 -1.02
CA LEU A 67 -6.94 -4.22 -0.60
C LEU A 67 -6.39 -4.40 0.81
N ASP A 68 -5.58 -3.45 1.28
CA ASP A 68 -4.94 -3.50 2.59
C ASP A 68 -5.96 -3.34 3.72
N SER A 69 -6.83 -2.33 3.61
CA SER A 69 -7.91 -2.11 4.56
C SER A 69 -8.97 -3.20 4.46
N LEU A 70 -9.23 -3.72 3.26
CA LEU A 70 -10.17 -4.82 3.07
C LEU A 70 -9.67 -6.14 3.67
N ALA A 71 -8.37 -6.44 3.57
CA ALA A 71 -7.79 -7.62 4.20
C ALA A 71 -7.93 -7.53 5.74
N ARG A 72 -7.63 -6.37 6.34
CA ARG A 72 -7.89 -6.13 7.77
C ARG A 72 -9.38 -6.30 8.11
N LYS A 73 -10.28 -5.69 7.31
CA LYS A 73 -11.73 -5.83 7.49
C LYS A 73 -12.18 -7.30 7.42
N ALA A 74 -11.63 -8.08 6.48
CA ALA A 74 -11.96 -9.49 6.31
C ALA A 74 -11.59 -10.34 7.53
N MET A 75 -10.45 -10.05 8.15
CA MET A 75 -10.02 -10.78 9.36
C MET A 75 -10.89 -10.43 10.57
N VAL A 76 -11.26 -9.16 10.73
CA VAL A 76 -12.07 -8.67 11.86
C VAL A 76 -13.55 -9.03 11.74
N SER A 77 -14.13 -8.97 10.54
CA SER A 77 -15.59 -9.00 10.37
C SER A 77 -16.14 -10.43 10.35
N GLU A 78 -17.20 -10.69 11.13
CA GLU A 78 -17.99 -11.93 11.05
C GLU A 78 -19.11 -11.87 9.99
N GLU A 79 -19.08 -10.86 9.14
CA GLU A 79 -20.16 -10.55 8.20
C GLU A 79 -20.32 -11.65 7.15
N CYS A 80 -21.56 -12.11 6.97
CA CYS A 80 -21.95 -12.90 5.83
C CYS A 80 -22.11 -11.98 4.61
N TRP A 81 -21.04 -11.86 3.81
CA TRP A 81 -20.98 -10.99 2.63
C TRP A 81 -22.10 -11.23 1.61
N LEU A 82 -22.68 -12.43 1.58
CA LEU A 82 -23.84 -12.76 0.74
C LEU A 82 -25.08 -11.91 1.09
N LYS A 83 -25.28 -11.60 2.37
CA LYS A 83 -26.40 -10.75 2.81
C LYS A 83 -26.26 -9.34 2.22
N VAL A 84 -25.06 -8.77 2.35
CA VAL A 84 -24.72 -7.45 1.78
C VAL A 84 -24.94 -7.42 0.26
N ILE A 85 -24.63 -8.51 -0.45
CA ILE A 85 -24.81 -8.59 -1.92
C ILE A 85 -26.30 -8.62 -2.31
N SER A 86 -27.13 -9.27 -1.49
CA SER A 86 -28.56 -9.47 -1.77
C SER A 86 -29.43 -8.28 -1.36
N GLU A 87 -28.99 -7.49 -0.40
CA GLU A 87 -29.78 -6.38 0.13
C GLU A 87 -29.98 -5.28 -0.93
N PRO A 88 -31.23 -4.84 -1.21
CA PRO A 88 -31.49 -3.81 -2.21
C PRO A 88 -31.03 -2.41 -1.77
N LYS A 89 -30.96 -2.16 -0.45
CA LYS A 89 -30.51 -0.89 0.13
C LYS A 89 -28.99 -0.70 0.09
N SER A 90 -28.23 -1.77 -0.09
CA SER A 90 -26.77 -1.72 -0.12
C SER A 90 -26.25 -0.91 -1.30
N THR A 91 -25.23 -0.10 -1.04
CA THR A 91 -24.63 0.73 -2.08
C THR A 91 -23.94 -0.14 -3.14
N LEU A 92 -23.75 0.39 -4.35
CA LEU A 92 -22.99 -0.34 -5.38
C LEU A 92 -21.55 -0.61 -4.95
N GLU A 93 -20.98 0.29 -4.13
CA GLU A 93 -19.64 0.16 -3.59
C GLU A 93 -19.55 -0.99 -2.59
N GLU A 94 -20.41 -1.01 -1.58
CA GLU A 94 -20.48 -2.09 -0.59
C GLU A 94 -20.67 -3.45 -1.25
N ARG A 95 -21.56 -3.53 -2.25
CA ARG A 95 -21.78 -4.77 -3.00
C ARG A 95 -20.56 -5.20 -3.81
N ALA A 96 -19.80 -4.26 -4.38
CA ALA A 96 -18.59 -4.57 -5.11
C ALA A 96 -17.50 -5.12 -4.17
N LEU A 97 -17.30 -4.47 -3.01
CA LEU A 97 -16.35 -4.89 -1.99
C LEU A 97 -16.76 -6.25 -1.37
N ALA A 98 -18.03 -6.44 -1.06
CA ALA A 98 -18.57 -7.70 -0.56
C ALA A 98 -18.36 -8.86 -1.55
N ARG A 99 -18.49 -8.64 -2.87
CA ARG A 99 -18.17 -9.66 -3.88
C ARG A 99 -16.70 -10.07 -3.86
N LEU A 100 -15.79 -9.13 -3.62
CA LEU A 100 -14.36 -9.42 -3.52
C LEU A 100 -14.05 -10.23 -2.25
N LEU A 101 -14.69 -9.87 -1.13
CA LEU A 101 -14.53 -10.57 0.15
C LEU A 101 -15.18 -11.96 0.13
N ASN A 102 -16.27 -12.15 -0.61
CA ASN A 102 -16.97 -13.42 -0.79
C ASN A 102 -16.28 -14.38 -1.79
N LEU A 103 -15.09 -14.05 -2.30
CA LEU A 103 -14.37 -14.98 -3.16
C LEU A 103 -13.99 -16.23 -2.36
N LYS A 104 -14.17 -17.41 -2.97
CA LYS A 104 -13.91 -18.70 -2.32
C LYS A 104 -12.52 -18.75 -1.65
N LYS A 105 -11.47 -18.35 -2.36
CA LYS A 105 -10.10 -18.33 -1.81
C LYS A 105 -9.95 -17.45 -0.57
N VAL A 106 -10.62 -16.29 -0.55
CA VAL A 106 -10.59 -15.35 0.59
C VAL A 106 -11.33 -15.96 1.78
N GLN A 107 -12.51 -16.55 1.53
CA GLN A 107 -13.30 -17.20 2.58
C GLN A 107 -12.59 -18.44 3.13
N ASP A 108 -12.06 -19.30 2.27
CA ASP A 108 -11.29 -20.49 2.65
C ASP A 108 -10.13 -20.08 3.58
N PHE A 109 -9.36 -19.06 3.19
CA PHE A 109 -8.27 -18.53 4.02
C PHE A 109 -8.75 -18.06 5.40
N VAL A 110 -9.80 -17.22 5.44
CA VAL A 110 -10.35 -16.69 6.70
C VAL A 110 -10.87 -17.84 7.57
N THR A 111 -11.52 -18.85 6.98
CA THR A 111 -12.01 -20.01 7.73
C THR A 111 -10.89 -20.87 8.28
N SER A 112 -9.81 -21.09 7.53
CA SER A 112 -8.62 -21.82 8.02
C SER A 112 -7.97 -21.06 9.18
N PHE A 113 -7.73 -19.76 9.01
CA PHE A 113 -7.18 -18.91 10.07
C PHE A 113 -8.02 -18.94 11.36
N ARG A 114 -9.35 -18.87 11.25
CA ARG A 114 -10.24 -18.92 12.42
C ARG A 114 -10.25 -20.28 13.13
N LYS A 115 -9.99 -21.37 12.40
CA LYS A 115 -9.85 -22.71 12.98
C LYS A 115 -8.54 -22.87 13.74
N GLU A 116 -7.45 -22.34 13.18
CA GLU A 116 -6.14 -22.35 13.81
C GLU A 116 -6.06 -21.42 15.04
N HIS A 117 -6.89 -20.38 15.07
CA HIS A 117 -6.91 -19.39 16.14
C HIS A 117 -8.31 -19.14 16.69
N PRO A 118 -8.84 -20.01 17.58
CA PRO A 118 -10.19 -19.82 18.15
C PRO A 118 -10.38 -18.50 18.89
N GLU A 119 -9.32 -17.98 19.51
CA GLU A 119 -9.34 -16.72 20.27
C GLU A 119 -9.15 -15.47 19.41
N TRP A 120 -9.11 -15.59 18.08
CA TRP A 120 -8.89 -14.45 17.17
C TRP A 120 -9.78 -13.24 17.47
N LYS A 121 -11.00 -13.47 17.96
CA LYS A 121 -11.99 -12.43 18.28
C LYS A 121 -11.52 -11.47 19.36
N SER A 122 -10.71 -11.92 20.32
CA SER A 122 -10.27 -11.07 21.41
C SER A 122 -9.18 -10.10 20.96
N TRP A 123 -8.22 -10.58 20.17
CA TRP A 123 -7.00 -9.82 19.87
C TRP A 123 -6.92 -9.26 18.44
N VAL A 124 -7.51 -9.91 17.41
CA VAL A 124 -7.44 -9.40 16.03
C VAL A 124 -8.07 -8.00 15.91
N PRO A 125 -9.28 -7.74 16.43
CA PRO A 125 -9.90 -6.42 16.32
C PRO A 125 -9.07 -5.34 17.02
N GLN A 126 -8.63 -5.62 18.26
CA GLN A 126 -7.80 -4.69 19.05
C GLN A 126 -6.48 -4.37 18.34
N LEU A 127 -5.85 -5.37 17.73
CA LEU A 127 -4.60 -5.20 17.01
C LEU A 127 -4.78 -4.36 15.74
N VAL A 128 -5.84 -4.64 14.97
CA VAL A 128 -6.18 -3.89 13.76
C VAL A 128 -6.49 -2.42 14.10
N GLU A 129 -7.27 -2.17 15.15
CA GLU A 129 -7.59 -0.83 15.63
C GLU A 129 -6.32 -0.07 16.03
N MET A 130 -5.45 -0.67 16.84
CA MET A 130 -4.15 -0.09 17.21
C MET A 130 -3.29 0.25 15.98
N TRP A 131 -3.27 -0.60 14.95
CA TRP A 131 -2.52 -0.33 13.72
C TRP A 131 -3.11 0.81 12.90
N ASP A 132 -4.43 0.87 12.78
CA ASP A 132 -5.13 1.95 12.08
C ASP A 132 -4.94 3.29 12.81
N GLU A 133 -4.99 3.32 14.14
CA GLU A 133 -4.65 4.50 14.95
C GLU A 133 -3.19 4.94 14.76
N LYS A 134 -2.25 3.98 14.76
CA LYS A 134 -0.83 4.29 14.54
C LYS A 134 -0.61 4.87 13.15
N LYS A 135 -1.32 4.35 12.14
CA LYS A 135 -1.30 4.89 10.77
C LYS A 135 -1.89 6.31 10.72
N ALA A 136 -3.02 6.54 11.38
CA ALA A 136 -3.66 7.86 11.47
C ALA A 136 -2.75 8.89 12.16
N ARG A 137 -2.13 8.52 13.29
CA ARG A 137 -1.14 9.36 13.98
C ARG A 137 0.01 9.74 13.04
N ARG A 138 0.62 8.77 12.34
CA ARG A 138 1.69 9.04 11.37
C ARG A 138 1.27 10.00 10.26
N LEU A 139 0.06 9.83 9.71
CA LEU A 139 -0.48 10.72 8.69
C LEU A 139 -0.69 12.14 9.24
N SER A 140 -1.18 12.27 10.47
CA SER A 140 -1.36 13.56 11.14
C SER A 140 -0.04 14.28 11.39
N TYR A 141 1.02 13.58 11.80
CA TYR A 141 2.36 14.17 11.96
C TYR A 141 2.91 14.64 10.62
N LYS A 142 2.72 13.86 9.55
CA LYS A 142 3.19 14.24 8.20
C LYS A 142 2.43 15.45 7.65
N ALA A 143 1.14 15.58 7.96
CA ALA A 143 0.31 16.72 7.54
C ALA A 143 0.67 18.03 8.28
N LYS A 144 1.21 17.95 9.50
CA LYS A 144 1.57 19.12 10.31
C LYS A 144 2.89 19.80 9.91
N GLY A 145 3.69 19.19 9.03
CA GLY A 145 4.98 19.72 8.59
C GLY A 145 6.03 19.73 9.71
N ALA A 146 7.10 18.95 9.55
CA ALA A 146 8.18 18.75 10.53
C ALA A 146 7.83 17.88 11.75
N GLY A 147 8.63 16.82 11.93
CA GLY A 147 8.72 16.11 13.21
C GLY A 147 9.43 17.00 14.25
N PRO A 148 9.42 16.63 15.54
CA PRO A 148 10.28 17.27 16.51
C PRO A 148 11.73 17.12 16.02
N THR A 149 12.45 18.23 15.85
CA THR A 149 13.91 18.22 15.90
C THR A 149 14.26 17.46 17.17
N VAL A 150 14.94 16.33 17.03
CA VAL A 150 15.52 15.62 18.17
C VAL A 150 16.49 16.62 18.80
N GLN A 151 16.08 17.25 19.92
CA GLN A 151 17.01 17.93 20.80
C GLN A 151 17.94 16.85 21.34
N LEU A 152 19.09 16.69 20.70
CA LEU A 152 20.26 16.10 21.35
C LEU A 152 20.52 16.97 22.58
N CYS A 153 20.33 16.40 23.77
CA CYS A 153 20.73 17.03 25.01
C CYS A 153 22.22 17.40 24.91
N PRO A 154 22.61 18.67 25.09
CA PRO A 154 24.02 18.98 25.28
C PRO A 154 24.42 18.41 26.64
N THR A 155 25.27 17.39 26.62
CA THR A 155 26.08 17.03 27.78
C THR A 155 26.86 18.26 28.21
N SER A 156 26.54 18.76 29.38
CA SER A 156 27.27 19.81 30.08
C SER A 156 28.74 19.41 30.26
N PHE A 157 29.63 20.13 29.59
CA PHE A 157 31.01 20.32 30.03
C PHE A 157 31.22 21.83 30.20
N PRO A 158 31.54 22.30 31.41
CA PRO A 158 31.83 23.70 31.68
C PRO A 158 33.29 24.00 31.34
N ASN A 159 33.53 25.21 30.83
CA ASN A 159 34.75 26.05 30.87
C ASN A 159 34.79 26.88 29.58
N SER A 160 35.24 28.11 29.50
CA SER A 160 35.65 29.19 30.41
C SER A 160 36.11 30.27 29.42
N ASP A 161 35.59 31.49 29.56
CA ASP A 161 36.13 32.78 29.11
C ASP A 161 36.91 32.88 27.77
N ASN A 162 36.41 33.70 26.83
CA ASN A 162 36.89 35.10 26.70
C ASN A 162 36.18 35.86 25.55
N ASP A 163 35.78 37.10 25.90
CA ASP A 163 35.74 38.38 25.18
C ASP A 163 35.70 38.50 23.64
N GLY A 164 34.91 39.49 23.17
CA GLY A 164 35.33 40.35 22.07
C GLY A 164 34.39 40.50 20.86
N THR A 165 33.69 41.63 20.85
CA THR A 165 33.37 42.50 19.70
C THR A 165 32.16 42.23 18.79
N THR A 166 31.48 43.35 18.55
CA THR A 166 30.28 43.65 17.77
C THR A 166 30.49 43.50 16.26
N ASP A 167 29.45 43.14 15.50
CA ASP A 167 28.93 44.01 14.44
C ASP A 167 27.63 43.51 13.80
N ALA A 168 26.82 44.48 13.38
CA ALA A 168 25.50 44.35 12.80
C ALA A 168 25.53 43.98 11.32
N ALA A 169 24.71 43.02 10.89
CA ALA A 169 24.31 42.88 9.50
C ALA A 169 22.88 42.31 9.40
N LYS A 170 21.99 43.11 8.82
CA LYS A 170 20.65 42.75 8.39
C LYS A 170 20.78 42.03 7.04
N GLU A 171 20.11 40.89 6.83
CA GLU A 171 19.58 40.59 5.47
C GLU A 171 18.45 39.55 5.42
N SER A 172 17.29 40.07 4.98
CA SER A 172 16.34 39.50 4.03
C SER A 172 15.95 38.02 4.08
N VAL A 173 14.75 37.83 4.63
CA VAL A 173 13.82 36.73 4.36
C VAL A 173 13.41 36.74 2.88
N LYS A 174 13.75 35.70 2.11
CA LYS A 174 13.08 35.37 0.84
C LYS A 174 12.14 34.18 1.06
N LYS A 175 10.85 34.49 1.23
CA LYS A 175 9.75 33.54 1.05
C LYS A 175 9.73 33.14 -0.43
N ARG A 176 9.74 31.83 -0.73
CA ARG A 176 9.32 31.33 -2.05
C ARG A 176 7.94 30.73 -1.91
N ASP A 177 7.00 31.27 -2.68
CA ASP A 177 5.60 30.87 -2.72
C ASP A 177 5.42 29.46 -3.33
N PRO A 178 4.45 28.68 -2.84
CA PRO A 178 4.17 27.33 -3.34
C PRO A 178 3.02 27.35 -4.35
N PHE A 179 3.24 27.82 -5.57
CA PHE A 179 2.25 27.63 -6.66
C PHE A 179 2.89 27.82 -8.04
N PHE A 180 3.34 26.72 -8.66
CA PHE A 180 3.48 26.66 -10.11
C PHE A 180 3.28 25.22 -10.58
N CYS A 181 2.05 24.92 -10.98
CA CYS A 181 1.74 23.77 -11.82
C CYS A 181 2.00 24.19 -13.27
N LYS A 182 2.81 23.42 -14.00
CA LYS A 182 2.80 23.42 -15.46
C LYS A 182 2.72 21.98 -15.94
N GLU A 183 1.58 21.67 -16.54
CA GLU A 183 1.38 20.53 -17.44
C GLU A 183 2.15 20.78 -18.75
N GLY A 184 2.66 19.70 -19.36
CA GLY A 184 3.11 19.67 -20.75
C GLY A 184 4.41 18.90 -20.99
N ASP A 185 4.25 17.64 -21.39
CA ASP A 185 4.91 16.90 -22.48
C ASP A 185 6.44 16.80 -22.60
N ASP A 186 6.87 15.53 -22.69
CA ASP A 186 7.94 14.92 -23.49
C ASP A 186 9.27 15.67 -23.68
N ASP A 187 10.33 15.12 -23.07
CA ASP A 187 11.62 14.91 -23.74
C ASP A 187 12.38 13.78 -23.01
N ASP A 188 12.72 12.73 -23.77
CA ASP A 188 13.69 11.70 -23.43
C ASP A 188 15.07 12.37 -23.32
N ASP A 189 15.62 12.49 -22.11
CA ASP A 189 17.03 12.78 -21.92
C ASP A 189 17.66 11.75 -20.96
N ASP A 190 18.61 11.04 -21.55
CA ASP A 190 19.53 10.06 -21.00
C ASP A 190 20.38 10.73 -19.90
N MET A 191 20.02 10.51 -18.63
CA MET A 191 20.81 10.99 -17.49
C MET A 191 21.98 10.02 -17.25
N GLU A 192 23.15 10.43 -17.74
CA GLU A 192 24.44 9.90 -17.34
C GLU A 192 24.58 9.97 -15.80
N ASP A 193 24.97 8.84 -15.19
CA ASP A 193 25.30 8.71 -13.78
C ASP A 193 26.53 9.58 -13.47
N ASP A 194 26.31 10.83 -13.05
CA ASP A 194 27.34 11.64 -12.40
C ASP A 194 27.57 11.10 -10.97
N GLU A 195 28.58 10.26 -10.82
CA GLU A 195 29.14 9.85 -9.54
C GLU A 195 29.87 11.06 -8.89
N GLU A 196 29.13 11.91 -8.17
CA GLU A 196 29.75 12.86 -7.23
C GLU A 196 30.34 12.09 -6.02
N GLU A 197 31.65 11.87 -6.07
CA GLU A 197 32.47 11.43 -4.94
C GLU A 197 32.50 12.51 -3.84
N GLY A 198 31.57 12.41 -2.89
CA GLY A 198 31.67 13.08 -1.60
C GLY A 198 32.53 12.29 -0.62
N ASP A 199 33.79 12.70 -0.41
CA ASP A 199 34.74 12.16 0.57
C ASP A 199 34.34 12.52 2.02
N GLY A 200 33.21 11.94 2.46
CA GLY A 200 32.72 12.00 3.83
C GLY A 200 32.84 10.64 4.53
N PRO A 201 33.08 10.58 5.86
CA PRO A 201 33.13 9.32 6.59
C PRO A 201 31.84 8.51 6.40
N VAL A 202 31.95 7.41 5.65
CA VAL A 202 30.85 6.47 5.36
C VAL A 202 30.28 5.94 6.67
N HIS A 203 29.00 6.24 6.94
CA HIS A 203 28.31 5.77 8.13
C HIS A 203 28.28 4.22 8.18
N PRO A 204 28.46 3.56 9.34
CA PRO A 204 28.62 2.10 9.45
C PRO A 204 27.48 1.28 8.82
N SER A 205 26.26 1.83 8.77
CA SER A 205 25.11 1.19 8.10
C SER A 205 25.26 1.11 6.58
N TRP A 206 25.96 2.07 5.96
CA TRP A 206 26.17 2.11 4.52
C TRP A 206 27.28 1.15 4.08
N ALA A 207 28.38 1.12 4.84
CA ALA A 207 29.42 0.10 4.69
C ALA A 207 28.86 -1.32 4.82
N ALA A 208 27.99 -1.57 5.81
CA ALA A 208 27.34 -2.86 5.99
C ALA A 208 26.47 -3.28 4.77
N LYS A 209 25.74 -2.33 4.17
CA LYS A 209 24.92 -2.57 2.98
C LYS A 209 25.75 -2.90 1.74
N GLN A 210 26.88 -2.21 1.55
CA GLN A 210 27.84 -2.53 0.49
C GLN A 210 28.42 -3.94 0.67
N GLN A 211 28.84 -4.29 1.88
CA GLN A 211 29.34 -5.64 2.19
C GLN A 211 28.28 -6.72 1.95
N GLN A 212 27.01 -6.45 2.25
CA GLN A 212 25.92 -7.40 1.98
C GLN A 212 25.72 -7.61 0.48
N LYS A 213 25.80 -6.54 -0.33
CA LYS A 213 25.68 -6.61 -1.80
C LYS A 213 26.82 -7.45 -2.39
N VAL A 214 28.07 -7.22 -1.94
CA VAL A 214 29.25 -8.01 -2.37
C VAL A 214 29.12 -9.49 -1.97
N LYS A 215 28.67 -9.78 -0.75
CA LYS A 215 28.43 -11.17 -0.29
C LYS A 215 27.39 -11.89 -1.15
N LEU A 216 26.29 -11.22 -1.50
CA LEU A 216 25.24 -11.79 -2.35
C LEU A 216 25.73 -12.02 -3.79
N ALA A 217 26.54 -11.11 -4.34
CA ALA A 217 27.14 -11.28 -5.66
C ALA A 217 28.09 -12.49 -5.71
N ASN A 218 28.92 -12.69 -4.68
CA ASN A 218 29.80 -13.86 -4.58
C ASN A 218 29.03 -15.18 -4.44
N LEU A 219 27.89 -15.18 -3.74
CA LEU A 219 27.03 -16.36 -3.61
C LEU A 219 26.26 -16.68 -4.91
N SER A 220 26.02 -15.68 -5.76
CA SER A 220 25.31 -15.83 -7.03
C SER A 220 26.19 -16.40 -8.16
N ALA A 221 27.51 -16.52 -7.95
CA ALA A 221 28.40 -17.12 -8.95
C ALA A 221 28.13 -18.62 -9.09
N PHE A 222 27.50 -19.00 -10.20
CA PHE A 222 27.12 -20.38 -10.53
C PHE A 222 28.37 -21.26 -10.71
N GLN A 223 28.63 -22.17 -9.75
CA GLN A 223 29.76 -23.10 -9.77
C GLN A 223 29.39 -24.52 -10.26
N GLY A 224 28.55 -24.63 -11.29
CA GLY A 224 28.20 -25.92 -11.86
C GLY A 224 29.30 -26.48 -12.78
N LYS A 225 29.87 -27.65 -12.48
CA LYS A 225 30.66 -28.42 -13.45
C LYS A 225 29.72 -29.03 -14.50
N LYS A 226 29.99 -28.78 -15.79
CA LYS A 226 29.26 -29.39 -16.90
C LYS A 226 29.40 -30.91 -16.83
N ILE A 227 28.27 -31.60 -16.71
CA ILE A 227 28.20 -33.07 -16.77
C ILE A 227 28.02 -33.42 -18.24
N THR A 228 28.96 -34.15 -18.83
CA THR A 228 28.80 -34.77 -20.15
C THR A 228 28.50 -36.25 -19.94
N PHE A 229 27.51 -36.76 -20.67
CA PHE A 229 27.18 -38.18 -20.69
C PHE A 229 27.85 -38.81 -21.91
N ASP A 230 28.52 -39.94 -21.69
CA ASP A 230 29.13 -40.82 -22.72
C ASP A 230 28.07 -41.81 -23.25
#